data_AF-A0A3L7A8K0-F1
#
_entry.id   AF-A0A3L7A8K0-F1
#
_cell.length_a   1.000
_cell.length_b   1.000
_cell.length_c   1.000
_cell.angle_alpha   90.00
_cell.angle_beta   90.00
_cell.angle_gamma   90.00
#
_symmetry.space_group_name_H-M   'P 1'
#
loop_
_entity.id
_entity.type
_entity.pdbx_description
1 polymer ?
#
loop_
_entity_poly.entity_id
_entity_poly.type
_entity_poly.pdbx_seq_one_letter_code
_entity_poly.pdbx_strand_id
1 'polypeptide(L)'
;MKHRFGIAAIVVAVVALSGCASGPTAINNGEFSARAQALKSYSTIPTGRLIEFARDFCSRLEAGGDSEAKLREISDEYRRVSIADGRTADDADSFMSTATARYCPDLGEKLK
;
A
#
# COMPACT_ATOMS: atom_id res chain seq x y z
N MET A 1 -48.88 -7.16 -32.56
CA MET A 1 -47.71 -6.99 -33.43
C MET A 1 -47.37 -5.51 -33.48
N LYS A 2 -46.07 -5.16 -33.35
CA LYS A 2 -45.43 -3.90 -33.80
C LYS A 2 -45.93 -2.63 -33.06
N HIS A 3 -45.11 -1.87 -32.35
CA HIS A 3 -43.87 -1.26 -32.82
C HIS A 3 -42.81 -1.18 -31.72
N ARG A 4 -41.57 -1.52 -32.10
CA ARG A 4 -40.34 -1.18 -31.39
C ARG A 4 -39.71 0.04 -32.07
N PHE A 5 -38.82 0.69 -31.32
CA PHE A 5 -37.73 1.60 -31.72
C PHE A 5 -37.92 3.10 -31.52
N GLY A 6 -36.88 3.69 -30.93
CA GLY A 6 -36.68 5.11 -30.61
C GLY A 6 -35.89 5.26 -29.31
N ILE A 7 -34.71 4.66 -29.19
CA ILE A 7 -33.40 5.34 -29.24
C ILE A 7 -33.42 6.72 -28.54
N ALA A 8 -32.82 6.78 -27.35
CA ALA A 8 -32.18 7.99 -26.83
C ALA A 8 -30.87 7.56 -26.15
N ALA A 9 -29.83 7.42 -26.98
CA ALA A 9 -28.46 7.34 -26.50
C ALA A 9 -28.08 8.73 -25.98
N ILE A 10 -28.09 8.91 -24.66
CA ILE A 10 -27.51 10.10 -24.04
C ILE A 10 -26.00 9.82 -23.92
N VAL A 11 -25.28 10.28 -24.94
CA VAL A 11 -23.84 10.46 -24.92
C VAL A 11 -23.56 11.63 -23.96
N VAL A 12 -23.17 11.34 -22.72
CA VAL A 12 -22.39 12.30 -21.91
C VAL A 12 -20.92 11.94 -22.11
N ALA A 13 -20.39 12.34 -23.25
CA ALA A 13 -18.95 12.56 -23.39
C ALA A 13 -18.67 13.93 -22.78
N VAL A 14 -18.18 13.94 -21.54
CA VAL A 14 -17.66 15.14 -20.90
C VAL A 14 -16.27 14.83 -20.37
N VAL A 15 -15.32 15.32 -21.17
CA VAL A 15 -13.96 15.74 -20.82
C VAL A 15 -12.90 14.64 -20.71
N ALA A 16 -12.15 14.58 -21.80
CA ALA A 16 -10.84 14.01 -21.88
C ALA A 16 -9.79 14.85 -21.11
N LEU A 17 -8.75 14.17 -20.63
CA LEU A 17 -7.36 14.63 -20.69
C LEU A 17 -6.96 15.83 -19.81
N SER A 18 -7.02 15.64 -18.50
CA SER A 18 -5.90 16.02 -17.63
C SER A 18 -5.43 14.75 -16.92
N GLY A 19 -4.47 14.06 -17.54
CA GLY A 19 -3.81 12.89 -16.98
C GLY A 19 -3.04 13.26 -15.72
N CYS A 20 -3.73 13.34 -14.60
CA CYS A 20 -3.11 13.10 -13.30
C CYS A 20 -3.05 11.58 -13.18
N ALA A 21 -1.87 11.00 -13.36
CA ALA A 21 -1.59 9.68 -12.79
C ALA A 21 -1.73 9.83 -11.27
N SER A 22 -2.96 9.76 -10.76
CA SER A 22 -3.21 9.68 -9.34
C SER A 22 -2.63 8.35 -8.89
N GLY A 23 -1.57 8.41 -8.09
CA GLY A 23 -0.97 7.23 -7.47
C GLY A 23 -2.01 6.38 -6.75
N PRO A 24 -1.65 5.17 -6.30
CA PRO A 24 -2.57 4.28 -5.62
C PRO A 24 -3.16 5.00 -4.40
N THR A 25 -4.48 4.94 -4.27
CA THR A 25 -5.16 5.57 -3.14
C THR A 25 -4.75 4.86 -1.85
N ALA A 26 -4.16 5.61 -0.93
CA ALA A 26 -3.74 5.07 0.35
C ALA A 26 -4.94 4.53 1.14
N ILE A 27 -4.77 3.39 1.81
CA ILE A 27 -5.76 2.91 2.79
C ILE A 27 -5.89 3.91 3.95
N ASN A 28 -7.00 3.89 4.69
CA ASN A 28 -7.14 4.78 5.84
C ASN A 28 -6.44 4.22 7.10
N ASN A 29 -6.29 5.05 8.14
CA ASN A 29 -5.64 4.64 9.40
C ASN A 29 -6.37 3.49 10.12
N GLY A 30 -7.69 3.43 10.05
CA GLY A 30 -8.48 2.37 10.66
C GLY A 30 -8.22 1.02 10.00
N GLU A 31 -8.16 1.00 8.67
CA GLU A 31 -7.83 -0.18 7.88
C GLU A 31 -6.39 -0.64 8.10
N PHE A 32 -5.42 0.29 8.13
CA PHE A 32 -4.04 0.00 8.50
C PHE A 32 -3.96 -0.66 9.88
N SER A 33 -4.61 -0.07 10.89
CA SER A 33 -4.55 -0.55 12.26
C SER A 33 -5.17 -1.94 12.38
N ALA A 34 -6.33 -2.16 11.75
CA ALA A 34 -7.00 -3.45 11.75
C ALA A 34 -6.15 -4.55 11.09
N ARG A 35 -5.55 -4.27 9.93
CA ARG A 35 -4.70 -5.23 9.22
C ARG A 35 -3.41 -5.52 9.99
N ALA A 36 -2.72 -4.48 10.47
CA ALA A 36 -1.47 -4.65 11.21
C ALA A 36 -1.69 -5.41 12.54
N GLN A 37 -2.77 -5.14 13.26
CA GLN A 37 -3.09 -5.83 14.52
C GLN A 37 -3.62 -7.26 14.31
N ALA A 38 -4.13 -7.59 13.13
CA ALA A 38 -4.53 -8.96 12.80
C ALA A 38 -3.32 -9.89 12.60
N LEU A 39 -2.12 -9.35 12.33
CA LEU A 39 -0.89 -10.11 12.20
C LEU A 39 -0.43 -10.58 13.58
N LYS A 40 -0.22 -11.89 13.75
CA LYS A 40 0.01 -12.49 15.07
C LYS A 40 1.22 -11.86 15.77
N SER A 41 2.32 -11.70 15.05
CA SER A 41 3.54 -11.08 15.57
C SER A 41 3.34 -9.62 15.97
N TYR A 42 2.45 -8.89 15.31
CA TYR A 42 2.26 -7.44 15.55
C TYR A 42 1.08 -7.12 16.46
N SER A 43 0.20 -8.09 16.75
CA SER A 43 -1.04 -7.93 17.52
C SER A 43 -0.86 -7.35 18.93
N THR A 44 0.28 -7.59 19.57
CA THR A 44 0.58 -7.09 20.93
C THR A 44 1.27 -5.72 20.93
N ILE A 45 1.64 -5.20 19.76
CA ILE A 45 2.31 -3.90 19.63
C ILE A 45 1.24 -2.80 19.65
N PRO A 46 1.40 -1.75 20.47
CA PRO A 46 0.49 -0.60 20.45
C PRO A 46 0.40 0.03 19.06
N THR A 47 -0.80 0.44 18.64
CA THR A 47 -1.03 1.01 17.30
C THR A 47 -0.10 2.17 16.97
N GLY A 48 0.20 3.05 17.93
CA GLY A 48 1.15 4.15 17.73
C GLY A 48 2.54 3.67 17.31
N ARG A 49 3.04 2.58 17.92
CA ARG A 49 4.33 1.97 17.55
C ARG A 49 4.29 1.29 16.19
N LEU A 50 3.16 0.67 15.82
CA LEU A 50 2.96 0.12 14.47
C LEU A 50 3.01 1.23 13.41
N ILE A 51 2.40 2.39 13.70
CA ILE A 51 2.46 3.56 12.81
C ILE A 51 3.89 4.07 12.67
N GLU A 52 4.65 4.16 13.76
CA GLU A 52 6.06 4.55 13.73
C GLU A 52 6.90 3.60 12.87
N PHE A 53 6.75 2.29 13.04
CA PHE A 53 7.46 1.29 12.24
C PHE A 53 7.11 1.37 10.76
N ALA A 54 5.83 1.55 10.43
CA ALA A 54 5.39 1.66 9.05
C ALA A 54 5.90 2.94 8.37
N ARG A 55 5.95 4.06 9.11
CA ARG A 55 6.51 5.33 8.63
C ARG A 55 8.03 5.28 8.49
N ASP A 56 8.74 4.66 9.43
CA ASP A 56 10.19 4.46 9.34
C ASP A 56 10.53 3.63 8.10
N PHE A 57 9.83 2.52 7.88
CA PHE A 57 10.01 1.71 6.69
C PHE A 57 9.80 2.52 5.39
N CYS A 58 8.68 3.24 5.29
CA CYS A 58 8.41 4.08 4.12
C CYS A 58 9.44 5.21 3.94
N SER A 59 9.93 5.83 5.01
CA SER A 59 10.98 6.86 4.93
C SER A 59 12.30 6.30 4.40
N ARG A 60 12.64 5.05 4.75
CA ARG A 60 13.79 4.36 4.15
C ARG A 60 13.59 4.10 2.67
N LEU A 61 12.41 3.62 2.26
CA LEU A 61 12.07 3.42 0.85
C LEU A 61 12.18 4.72 0.05
N GLU A 62 11.68 5.83 0.59
CA GLU A 62 11.80 7.15 -0.02
C GLU A 62 13.28 7.56 -0.23
N ALA A 63 14.15 7.27 0.74
CA ALA A 63 15.60 7.50 0.61
C ALA A 63 16.26 6.61 -0.47
N GLY A 64 15.67 5.44 -0.77
CA GLY A 64 16.06 4.58 -1.90
C GLY A 64 15.72 5.19 -3.27
N GLY A 65 14.76 6.12 -3.33
CA GLY A 65 14.31 6.80 -4.53
C GLY A 65 13.65 5.84 -5.54
N ASP A 66 13.95 6.02 -6.83
CA ASP A 66 13.38 5.22 -7.92
C ASP A 66 14.18 3.95 -8.28
N SER A 67 15.22 3.63 -7.50
CA SER A 67 16.05 2.46 -7.79
C SER A 67 15.41 1.18 -7.25
N GLU A 68 14.83 0.36 -8.14
CA GLU A 68 14.25 -0.94 -7.75
C GLU A 68 15.20 -1.81 -6.94
N ALA A 69 16.49 -1.84 -7.30
CA ALA A 69 17.51 -2.59 -6.58
C ALA A 69 17.65 -2.10 -5.13
N LYS A 70 17.69 -0.78 -4.90
CA LYS A 70 17.75 -0.21 -3.54
C LYS A 70 16.46 -0.43 -2.76
N LEU A 71 15.31 -0.28 -3.41
CA LEU A 71 14.01 -0.50 -2.78
C LEU A 71 13.86 -1.96 -2.30
N ARG A 72 14.33 -2.92 -3.11
CA ARG A 72 14.40 -4.34 -2.73
C ARG A 72 15.37 -4.57 -1.59
N GLU A 73 16.58 -4.00 -1.64
CA GLU A 73 17.58 -4.10 -0.57
C GLU A 73 17.01 -3.61 0.78
N ILE A 74 16.33 -2.46 0.79
CA ILE A 74 15.69 -1.92 2.00
C ILE A 74 14.58 -2.83 2.51
N SER A 75 13.76 -3.38 1.60
CA SER A 75 12.67 -4.31 1.95
C SER A 75 13.21 -5.60 2.55
N ASP A 76 14.25 -6.18 1.94
CA ASP A 76 14.91 -7.39 2.41
C ASP A 76 15.61 -7.17 3.76
N GLU A 77 16.23 -6.00 3.95
CA GLU A 77 16.83 -5.62 5.23
C GLU A 77 15.75 -5.52 6.32
N TYR A 78 14.66 -4.80 6.07
CA TYR A 78 13.56 -4.65 7.02
C TYR A 78 12.95 -6.00 7.40
N ARG A 79 12.74 -6.87 6.41
CA ARG A 79 12.26 -8.24 6.62
C ARG A 79 13.21 -9.04 7.51
N ARG A 80 14.51 -9.01 7.22
CA ARG A 80 15.54 -9.73 7.99
C ARG A 80 15.60 -9.23 9.44
N VAL A 81 15.55 -7.92 9.67
CA VAL A 81 15.54 -7.33 11.01
C VAL A 81 14.26 -7.74 11.77
N SER A 82 13.10 -7.66 11.12
CA SER A 82 11.83 -8.07 11.73
C SER A 82 11.84 -9.55 12.17
N ILE A 83 12.41 -10.43 11.35
CA ILE A 83 12.56 -11.85 11.69
C ILE A 83 13.53 -12.04 12.86
N ALA A 84 14.64 -11.30 12.88
CA ALA A 84 15.60 -11.33 14.00
C ALA A 84 14.95 -10.88 15.32
N ASP A 85 13.98 -9.96 15.26
CA ASP A 85 13.17 -9.50 16.40
C ASP A 85 12.03 -10.46 16.76
N GLY A 86 12.00 -11.66 16.18
CA GLY A 86 11.07 -12.73 16.51
C GLY A 86 9.74 -12.70 15.76
N ARG A 87 9.66 -12.00 14.62
CA ARG A 87 8.46 -11.99 13.77
C ARG A 87 8.54 -13.13 12.76
N THR A 88 7.40 -13.64 12.33
CA THR A 88 7.39 -14.57 11.19
C THR A 88 7.68 -13.81 9.90
N ALA A 89 8.26 -14.51 8.91
CA ALA A 89 8.42 -13.99 7.56
C ALA A 89 7.10 -13.47 7.00
N ASP A 90 6.04 -14.29 7.07
CA ASP A 90 4.72 -13.96 6.53
C ASP A 90 4.11 -12.71 7.20
N ASP A 91 4.25 -12.55 8.52
CA ASP A 91 3.77 -11.35 9.22
C ASP A 91 4.61 -10.14 8.82
N ALA A 92 5.93 -10.26 8.66
CA ALA A 92 6.79 -9.16 8.23
C ALA A 92 6.43 -8.70 6.81
N ASP A 93 6.26 -9.64 5.88
CA ASP A 93 5.90 -9.37 4.49
C ASP A 93 4.50 -8.72 4.41
N SER A 94 3.54 -9.24 5.17
CA SER A 94 2.19 -8.67 5.28
C SER A 94 2.17 -7.28 5.92
N PHE A 95 3.02 -7.06 6.93
CA PHE A 95 3.15 -5.75 7.58
C PHE A 95 3.75 -4.73 6.61
N MET A 96 4.84 -5.07 5.91
CA MET A 96 5.45 -4.18 4.90
C MET A 96 4.45 -3.82 3.80
N SER A 97 3.69 -4.79 3.28
CA SER A 97 2.64 -4.52 2.28
C SER A 97 1.55 -3.58 2.82
N THR A 98 1.12 -3.78 4.07
CA THR A 98 0.13 -2.92 4.73
C THR A 98 0.69 -1.53 5.01
N ALA A 99 1.98 -1.43 5.36
CA ALA A 99 2.69 -0.19 5.61
C ALA A 99 2.81 0.66 4.33
N THR A 100 3.27 0.07 3.23
CA THR A 100 3.39 0.79 1.95
C THR A 100 2.03 1.22 1.43
N ALA A 101 1.01 0.35 1.48
CA ALA A 101 -0.35 0.70 1.08
C ALA A 101 -0.93 1.89 1.86
N ARG A 102 -0.45 2.16 3.09
CA ARG A 102 -0.91 3.29 3.90
C ARG A 102 -0.05 4.55 3.74
N TYR A 103 1.27 4.41 3.81
CA TYR A 103 2.18 5.54 4.03
C TYR A 103 3.04 5.89 2.81
N CYS A 104 3.26 4.95 1.89
CA CYS A 104 4.03 5.19 0.67
C CYS A 104 3.51 4.31 -0.50
N PRO A 105 2.23 4.48 -0.92
CA PRO A 105 1.57 3.57 -1.86
C PRO A 105 2.27 3.49 -3.21
N ASP A 106 2.80 4.60 -3.72
CA ASP A 106 3.55 4.64 -4.98
C ASP A 106 4.82 3.77 -4.95
N LEU A 107 5.50 3.73 -3.80
CA LEU A 107 6.68 2.87 -3.61
C LEU A 107 6.29 1.41 -3.39
N GLY A 108 5.13 1.17 -2.79
CA GLY A 108 4.54 -0.17 -2.67
C GLY A 108 4.27 -0.83 -4.02
N GLU A 109 3.80 -0.08 -5.03
CA GLU A 109 3.61 -0.63 -6.40
C GLU A 109 4.94 -0.99 -7.07
N LYS A 110 6.01 -0.22 -6.82
CA LYS A 110 7.35 -0.51 -7.39
C LYS A 110 8.00 -1.77 -6.81
N LEU A 111 7.48 -2.28 -5.69
CA LEU A 111 7.98 -3.47 -5.01
C LEU A 111 7.24 -4.76 -5.39
N LYS A 112 6.15 -4.67 -6.17
CA LYS A 112 5.37 -5.81 -6.67
C LYS A 112 6.00 -6.44 -7.91
#